data_AF-A0A9P6NW22-F1
#
_entry.id   AF-A0A9P6NW22-F1
#
_cell.length_a   1.000
_cell.length_b   1.000
_cell.length_c   1.000
_cell.angle_alpha   90.00
_cell.angle_beta   90.00
_cell.angle_gamma   90.00
#
_symmetry.space_group_name_H-M   'P 1'
#
loop_
_entity.id
_entity.type
_entity.pdbx_description
1 polymer ?
#
loop_
_entity_poly.entity_id
_entity_poly.type
_entity_poly.pdbx_seq_one_letter_code
_entity_poly.pdbx_strand_id
1 'polypeptide(L)'
;MDPPQNNDNNNRDKRYLAIMDESTTRDEFIERCRREFPRDFMLFMDRFNAYANTFFTEPEPVYTPNDQFPFAVPNILSEWVYDNLTN
;
A
#
# COMPACT_ATOMS: atom_id res chain seq x y z
N MET A 1 3.36 -6.82 42.40
CA MET A 1 4.09 -7.41 41.27
C MET A 1 3.62 -6.68 40.04
N ASP A 2 4.42 -5.75 39.54
CA ASP A 2 4.14 -5.07 38.27
C ASP A 2 4.29 -6.07 37.11
N PRO A 3 3.44 -5.99 36.07
CA PRO A 3 3.57 -6.86 34.92
C PRO A 3 4.94 -6.61 34.24
N PRO A 4 5.58 -7.65 33.68
CA PRO A 4 6.85 -7.47 32.98
C PRO A 4 6.65 -6.48 31.84
N GLN A 5 7.30 -5.31 31.95
CA GLN A 5 7.29 -4.34 30.88
C GLN A 5 7.91 -4.98 29.63
N ASN A 6 7.18 -4.83 28.54
CA ASN A 6 7.42 -5.33 27.19
C ASN A 6 8.67 -4.65 26.56
N ASN A 7 9.85 -4.93 27.12
CA ASN A 7 11.11 -4.31 26.74
C ASN A 7 11.57 -4.74 25.34
N ASP A 8 11.14 -5.93 24.90
CA ASP A 8 11.50 -6.50 23.60
C ASP A 8 10.80 -5.82 22.42
N ASN A 9 9.60 -5.26 22.61
CA ASN A 9 8.93 -4.49 21.55
C ASN A 9 9.66 -3.17 21.27
N ASN A 10 10.09 -2.48 22.32
CA ASN A 10 10.84 -1.23 22.19
C ASN A 10 12.17 -1.40 21.43
N ASN A 11 12.82 -2.56 21.58
CA ASN A 11 14.05 -2.85 20.85
C ASN A 11 13.79 -3.14 19.37
N ARG A 12 12.69 -3.85 19.06
CA ARG A 12 12.28 -4.15 17.69
C ARG A 12 11.88 -2.90 16.91
N ASP A 13 11.10 -2.02 17.53
CA ASP A 13 10.68 -0.76 16.91
C ASP A 13 11.88 0.12 16.56
N LYS A 14 12.88 0.20 17.46
CA LYS A 14 14.15 0.89 17.18
C LYS A 14 14.91 0.26 16.01
N ARG A 15 14.88 -1.08 15.88
CA ARG A 15 15.56 -1.76 14.78
C ARG A 15 14.84 -1.54 13.44
N TYR A 16 13.51 -1.50 13.40
CA TYR A 16 12.77 -1.14 12.19
C TYR A 16 13.13 0.27 11.69
N LEU A 17 13.21 1.24 12.61
CA LEU A 17 13.65 2.60 12.29
C LEU A 17 15.09 2.63 11.76
N ALA A 18 16.01 1.89 12.39
CA ALA A 18 17.38 1.79 11.89
C ALA A 18 17.46 1.17 10.48
N ILE A 19 16.70 0.10 10.21
CA ILE A 19 16.65 -0.51 8.87
C ILE A 19 16.09 0.48 7.86
N MET A 20 15.10 1.29 8.24
CA MET A 20 14.54 2.34 7.39
C MET A 20 15.58 3.41 7.06
N ASP A 21 16.31 3.93 8.05
CA ASP A 21 17.38 4.92 7.84
C ASP A 21 18.54 4.36 7.01
N GLU A 22 18.85 3.07 7.13
CA GLU A 22 19.91 2.39 6.39
C GLU A 22 19.51 2.01 4.95
N SER A 23 18.22 2.00 4.63
CA SER A 23 17.71 1.55 3.33
C SER A 23 17.49 2.74 2.39
N THR A 24 17.87 2.56 1.13
CA THR A 24 17.75 3.61 0.11
C THR A 24 16.52 3.46 -0.77
N THR A 25 15.95 2.26 -0.81
CA THR A 25 14.77 1.93 -1.62
C THR A 25 13.76 1.12 -0.81
N ARG A 26 12.50 1.16 -1.26
CA ARG A 26 11.41 0.35 -0.71
C ARG A 26 11.79 -1.13 -0.65
N ASP A 27 12.30 -1.68 -1.75
CA ASP A 27 12.58 -3.11 -1.84
C ASP A 27 13.74 -3.53 -0.91
N GLU A 28 14.74 -2.66 -0.75
CA GLU A 28 15.83 -2.90 0.20
C GLU A 28 15.33 -2.97 1.65
N PHE A 29 14.45 -2.04 2.05
CA PHE A 29 13.82 -2.05 3.36
C PHE A 29 12.99 -3.33 3.59
N ILE A 30 12.17 -3.69 2.61
CA ILE A 30 11.29 -4.87 2.67
C ILE A 30 12.09 -6.17 2.80
N GLU A 31 13.15 -6.34 2.01
CA GLU A 31 13.99 -7.54 2.07
C GLU A 31 14.80 -7.63 3.36
N ARG A 32 15.29 -6.50 3.90
CA ARG A 32 15.96 -6.48 5.21
C ARG A 32 15.00 -6.84 6.34
N CYS A 33 13.78 -6.29 6.35
CA CYS A 33 12.74 -6.64 7.31
C CYS A 33 12.36 -8.13 7.23
N ARG A 34 12.24 -8.68 6.01
CA ARG A 34 11.98 -10.11 5.78
C ARG A 34 13.08 -11.00 6.34
N ARG A 35 14.35 -10.61 6.19
CA ARG A 35 15.51 -11.39 6.65
C ARG A 35 15.69 -11.32 8.16
N GLU A 36 15.56 -10.13 8.75
CA GLU A 36 15.81 -9.92 10.19
C GLU A 36 14.59 -10.30 11.06
N PHE A 37 13.38 -10.15 10.52
CA PHE A 37 12.13 -10.39 11.25
C PHE A 37 11.12 -11.23 10.43
N PRO A 38 11.47 -12.46 10.03
CA PRO A 38 10.66 -13.25 9.09
C PRO A 38 9.24 -13.55 9.59
N ARG A 39 9.09 -13.77 10.91
CA ARG A 39 7.79 -14.01 11.53
C ARG A 39 6.90 -12.77 11.50
N ASP A 40 7.44 -11.62 11.89
CA ASP A 40 6.69 -10.37 11.94
C ASP A 40 6.39 -9.88 10.51
N PHE A 41 7.31 -10.09 9.58
CA PHE A 41 7.09 -9.83 8.17
C PHE A 41 5.92 -10.64 7.59
N MET A 42 5.83 -11.94 7.88
CA MET A 42 4.73 -12.78 7.42
C MET A 42 3.37 -12.38 8.04
N LEU A 43 3.37 -11.96 9.31
CA LEU A 43 2.14 -11.58 10.02
C LEU A 43 1.65 -10.17 9.69
N PHE A 44 2.56 -9.25 9.34
CA PHE A 44 2.28 -7.83 9.18
C PHE A 44 2.81 -7.24 7.86
N MET A 45 2.91 -8.08 6.82
CA MET A 45 3.44 -7.69 5.51
C MET A 45 2.81 -6.40 4.96
N ASP A 46 1.49 -6.26 5.05
CA ASP A 46 0.77 -5.07 4.57
C ASP A 46 1.17 -3.80 5.32
N ARG A 47 1.48 -3.91 6.62
CA ARG A 47 1.94 -2.76 7.42
C ARG A 47 3.33 -2.34 7.00
N PHE A 48 4.24 -3.29 6.75
CA PHE A 48 5.57 -2.98 6.22
C PHE A 48 5.49 -2.34 4.84
N ASN A 49 4.63 -2.83 3.95
CA ASN A 49 4.42 -2.23 2.63
C ASN A 49 3.84 -0.82 2.73
N ALA A 50 2.82 -0.60 3.55
CA ALA A 50 2.24 0.73 3.76
C ALA A 50 3.29 1.72 4.30
N TYR A 51 4.04 1.29 5.31
CA TYR A 51 5.11 2.09 5.90
C TYR A 51 6.21 2.39 4.87
N ALA A 52 6.67 1.40 4.10
CA ALA A 52 7.66 1.62 3.06
C ALA A 52 7.15 2.56 1.96
N ASN A 53 5.90 2.43 1.53
CA ASN A 53 5.29 3.31 0.52
C ASN A 53 5.18 4.76 0.99
N THR A 54 5.00 5.02 2.29
CA THR A 54 4.96 6.39 2.82
C THR A 54 6.33 7.06 2.92
N PHE A 55 7.42 6.29 3.04
CA PHE A 55 8.77 6.81 3.23
C PHE A 55 9.58 6.84 1.94
N PHE A 56 9.42 5.84 1.08
CA PHE A 56 10.10 5.72 -0.21
C PHE A 56 9.19 6.13 -1.37
N THR A 57 8.27 7.07 -1.12
CA THR A 57 7.20 7.47 -2.04
C THR A 57 7.76 7.64 -3.45
N GLU A 58 7.30 6.77 -4.36
CA GLU A 58 7.53 6.98 -5.78
C GLU A 58 6.85 8.30 -6.17
N PRO A 59 7.45 9.12 -7.04
CA PRO A 59 6.80 10.33 -7.51
C PRO A 59 5.40 9.96 -8.04
N GLU A 60 4.37 10.70 -7.62
CA GLU A 60 3.00 10.42 -8.06
C GLU A 60 2.99 10.26 -9.58
N PRO A 61 2.39 9.18 -10.11
CA PRO A 61 2.32 9.01 -11.55
C PRO A 61 1.62 10.24 -12.13
N VAL A 62 2.26 10.90 -13.09
CA VAL A 62 1.67 12.04 -13.79
C VAL A 62 0.31 11.60 -14.31
N TYR A 63 -0.74 12.31 -13.92
CA TYR A 63 -2.09 12.02 -14.39
C TYR A 63 -2.08 12.00 -15.92
N THR A 64 -2.26 10.81 -16.49
CA THR A 64 -2.52 10.62 -17.91
C THR A 64 -4.04 10.58 -18.08
N PRO A 65 -4.66 11.57 -18.74
CA PRO A 65 -6.04 11.47 -19.15
C PRO A 65 -6.21 10.16 -19.91
N ASN A 66 -7.17 9.35 -19.50
CA ASN A 66 -7.42 8.05 -20.11
C ASN A 66 -8.17 8.28 -21.44
N ASP A 67 -7.46 8.74 -22.47
CA ASP A 67 -8.02 8.97 -23.82
C ASP A 67 -8.50 7.67 -24.49
N GLN A 68 -8.23 6.50 -23.89
CA GLN A 68 -8.64 5.19 -24.37
C GLN A 68 -10.09 4.84 -24.08
N PHE A 69 -10.77 5.56 -23.19
CA PHE A 69 -12.19 5.37 -22.92
C PHE A 69 -12.93 6.65 -23.26
N PRO A 70 -13.27 6.89 -24.54
CA PRO A 70 -14.34 7.84 -24.83
C PRO A 70 -15.54 7.44 -23.96
N PHE A 71 -16.24 8.43 -23.40
CA PHE A 71 -17.48 8.21 -22.68
C PHE A 71 -18.48 7.52 -23.61
N ALA A 72 -18.47 6.19 -23.61
CA ALA A 72 -19.39 5.37 -24.34
C ALA A 72 -20.59 5.17 -23.42
N VAL A 73 -21.72 5.76 -23.79
CA VAL A 73 -22.99 5.48 -23.13
C VAL A 73 -23.21 3.97 -23.22
N PRO A 74 -23.28 3.23 -22.09
CA PRO A 74 -23.57 1.81 -22.13
C PRO A 74 -24.88 1.57 -22.89
N ASN A 75 -24.92 0.60 -23.80
CA ASN A 75 -26.09 0.30 -24.63
C ASN A 75 -27.38 0.13 -23.80
N ILE A 76 -27.26 -0.37 -22.57
CA ILE A 76 -28.38 -0.54 -21.63
C ILE A 76 -29.10 0.77 -21.30
N LEU A 77 -28.38 1.90 -21.28
CA LEU A 77 -29.00 3.21 -21.05
C LEU A 77 -29.73 3.68 -22.32
N SER A 78 -29.17 3.42 -23.50
CA SER A 78 -29.83 3.73 -24.77
C SER A 78 -31.12 2.91 -24.93
N GLU A 79 -31.06 1.61 -24.66
CA GLU A 79 -32.21 0.70 -24.71
C GLU A 79 -33.32 1.12 -23.74
N TRP A 80 -32.98 1.39 -22.47
CA TRP A 80 -33.96 1.87 -21.49
C TRP A 80 -34.63 3.19 -21.93
N VAL A 81 -33.87 4.14 -22.49
CA VAL A 81 -34.41 5.41 -22.98
C VAL A 81 -35.35 5.19 -24.16
N TYR A 82 -35.01 4.33 -25.11
CA TYR A 82 -35.91 3.96 -26.21
C TYR A 82 -37.20 3.34 -25.69
N ASP A 83 -37.11 2.37 -24.79
CA ASP A 83 -38.28 1.66 -24.24
C ASP A 83 -39.25 2.59 -23.48
N ASN A 84 -38.75 3.71 -22.94
CA ASN A 84 -39.54 4.60 -22.08
C ASN A 84 -39.94 5.94 -22.75
N LEU A 85 -39.33 6.33 -23.88
CA LEU A 85 -39.64 7.59 -24.57
C LEU A 85 -40.45 7.45 -25.87
N THR A 86 -40.60 6.25 -26.44
CA THR A 86 -41.40 6.05 -27.66
C THR A 86 -42.83 5.54 -27.43
N ASN A 87 -43.43 5.83 -26.26
CA ASN A 87 -44.89 5.74 -26.07
C ASN A 87 -45.56 7.07 -26.38
#